data_AF-A0A3S8Z9U1-F1
#
_entry.id   AF-A0A3S8Z9U1-F1
#
_cell.length_a   1.000
_cell.length_b   1.000
_cell.length_c   1.000
_cell.angle_alpha   90.00
_cell.angle_beta   90.00
_cell.angle_gamma   90.00
#
_symmetry.space_group_name_H-M   'P 1'
#
loop_
_entity.id
_entity.type
_entity.pdbx_description
1 polymer ?
#
loop_
_entity_poly.entity_id
_entity_poly.type
_entity_poly.pdbx_seq_one_letter_code
_entity_poly.pdbx_strand_id
1 'polypeptide(L)'
;MSSTDLVTTIMKGGLVPADRPHDRVQRIVTGLFFGSLVGSMITILFFSERMSLFGYAVPFIALLVIGVFGYGVWAAVRGRDSDTSIPVVAKVLGTTESEAERRTRTGDIVCPVVVRPLDGADFRSVIVSSSGSKEPAKDLAPGTIMALRQVEPGIGDLVVAPATDEQRDLMERWAKNPKLVSNRPPILPGRRGPLERRPFASALEFYLSLSAGAGLMFGLLQFV
;
A
#
# COMPACT_ATOMS: atom_id res chain seq x y z
N MET A 1 21.77 26.55 -10.20
CA MET A 1 21.82 25.30 -9.40
C MET A 1 20.46 24.64 -9.53
N SER A 2 20.34 23.47 -10.18
CA SER A 2 19.03 22.82 -10.31
C SER A 2 18.62 22.29 -8.93
N SER A 3 17.48 22.75 -8.41
CA SER A 3 16.82 22.10 -7.28
C SER A 3 16.67 20.62 -7.64
N THR A 4 17.28 19.75 -6.84
CA THR A 4 17.20 18.31 -7.11
C THR A 4 16.00 17.84 -6.32
N ASP A 5 14.82 17.92 -6.94
CA ASP A 5 13.56 17.46 -6.34
C ASP A 5 13.60 15.93 -6.25
N LEU A 6 14.34 15.41 -5.27
CA LEU A 6 14.72 14.00 -5.17
C LEU A 6 13.51 13.13 -4.86
N VAL A 7 12.68 13.55 -3.91
CA VAL A 7 11.44 12.82 -3.58
C VAL A 7 10.53 12.81 -4.79
N THR A 8 10.31 13.97 -5.41
CA THR A 8 9.49 14.07 -6.62
C THR A 8 10.03 13.20 -7.75
N THR A 9 11.36 13.16 -7.95
CA THR A 9 12.01 12.33 -8.99
C THR A 9 11.86 10.84 -8.69
N ILE A 10 12.04 10.44 -7.43
CA ILE A 10 11.89 9.04 -7.00
C ILE A 10 10.44 8.60 -7.14
N MET A 11 9.48 9.44 -6.71
CA MET A 11 8.05 9.17 -6.87
C MET A 11 7.60 9.12 -8.34
N LYS A 12 8.29 9.85 -9.22
CA LYS A 12 8.10 9.77 -10.69
C LYS A 12 8.79 8.56 -11.32
N GLY A 13 9.59 7.80 -10.57
CA GLY A 13 10.30 6.60 -11.04
C GLY A 13 9.43 5.45 -11.51
N GLY A 14 8.10 5.61 -11.43
CA GLY A 14 7.11 4.66 -11.90
C GLY A 14 6.39 3.98 -10.75
N LEU A 15 5.18 3.50 -11.04
CA LEU A 15 4.37 2.74 -10.10
C LEU A 15 3.95 1.43 -10.75
N VAL A 16 4.27 0.32 -10.11
CA VAL A 16 3.83 -1.01 -10.50
C VAL A 16 2.42 -1.25 -9.94
N PRO A 17 1.53 -1.92 -10.69
CA PRO A 17 0.23 -2.32 -10.17
C PRO A 17 0.30 -3.18 -8.92
N ALA A 18 -0.70 -3.03 -8.06
CA ALA A 18 -0.94 -3.90 -6.92
C ALA A 18 -1.63 -5.20 -7.39
N ASP A 19 -0.84 -6.15 -7.89
CA ASP A 19 -1.35 -7.40 -8.48
C ASP A 19 -1.13 -8.65 -7.61
N ARG A 20 -0.75 -8.49 -6.34
CA ARG A 20 -0.66 -9.66 -5.44
C ARG A 20 -2.05 -10.28 -5.25
N PRO A 21 -2.13 -11.59 -4.93
CA PRO A 21 -3.40 -12.25 -4.69
C PRO A 21 -4.27 -11.53 -3.65
N HIS A 22 -3.69 -11.07 -2.54
CA HIS A 22 -4.43 -10.33 -1.52
C HIS A 22 -4.89 -8.93 -1.98
N ASP A 23 -4.11 -8.26 -2.83
CA ASP A 23 -4.50 -6.96 -3.41
C ASP A 23 -5.75 -7.12 -4.29
N ARG A 24 -5.77 -8.18 -5.11
CA ARG A 24 -6.93 -8.52 -5.96
C ARG A 24 -8.15 -8.90 -5.14
N VAL A 25 -7.98 -9.74 -4.11
CA VAL A 25 -9.07 -10.10 -3.20
C VAL A 25 -9.65 -8.85 -2.53
N GLN A 26 -8.79 -7.97 -2.00
CA GLN A 26 -9.23 -6.73 -1.39
C GLN A 26 -10.04 -5.88 -2.38
N ARG A 27 -9.58 -5.77 -3.62
CA ARG A 27 -10.27 -5.01 -4.68
C ARG A 27 -11.65 -5.59 -5.01
N ILE A 28 -11.72 -6.91 -5.23
CA ILE A 28 -12.96 -7.63 -5.57
C ILE A 28 -13.97 -7.56 -4.42
N VAL A 29 -13.53 -7.86 -3.19
CA VAL A 29 -14.39 -7.83 -2.00
C VAL A 29 -14.91 -6.42 -1.76
N THR A 30 -14.06 -5.41 -1.89
CA THR A 30 -14.47 -4.00 -1.73
C THR A 30 -15.49 -3.61 -2.80
N GLY A 31 -15.26 -3.98 -4.06
CA GLY A 31 -16.22 -3.76 -5.15
C GLY A 31 -17.55 -4.44 -4.87
N LEU A 32 -17.54 -5.73 -4.51
CA LEU A 32 -18.74 -6.51 -4.18
C LEU A 32 -19.53 -5.90 -3.01
N PHE A 33 -18.83 -5.45 -1.97
CA PHE A 33 -19.44 -4.81 -0.80
C PHE A 33 -20.16 -3.50 -1.18
N PHE A 34 -19.47 -2.58 -1.88
CA PHE A 34 -20.07 -1.33 -2.33
C PHE A 34 -21.19 -1.56 -3.37
N GLY A 35 -21.01 -2.51 -4.27
CA GLY A 35 -22.04 -2.94 -5.21
C GLY A 35 -23.30 -3.40 -4.48
N SER A 36 -23.14 -4.25 -3.48
CA SER A 36 -24.24 -4.76 -2.65
C SER A 36 -24.98 -3.63 -1.93
N LEU A 37 -24.27 -2.63 -1.40
CA LEU A 37 -24.89 -1.43 -0.82
C LEU A 37 -25.74 -0.67 -1.84
N VAL A 38 -25.19 -0.43 -3.03
CA VAL A 38 -25.91 0.27 -4.12
C VAL A 38 -27.16 -0.51 -4.54
N GLY A 39 -27.03 -1.83 -4.78
CA GLY A 39 -28.17 -2.68 -5.14
C GLY A 39 -29.25 -2.73 -4.06
N SER A 40 -28.84 -2.76 -2.79
CA SER A 40 -29.77 -2.70 -1.65
C SER A 40 -30.51 -1.37 -1.60
N MET A 41 -29.80 -0.25 -1.75
CA MET A 41 -30.39 1.09 -1.74
C MET A 41 -31.40 1.25 -2.88
N ILE A 42 -31.05 0.84 -4.10
CA ILE A 42 -31.97 0.86 -5.25
C ILE A 42 -33.21 0.01 -4.94
N THR A 43 -33.03 -1.21 -4.44
CA THR A 43 -34.18 -2.09 -4.22
C THR A 43 -35.11 -1.56 -3.13
N ILE A 44 -34.57 -1.07 -2.02
CA ILE A 44 -35.36 -0.49 -0.94
C ILE A 44 -36.11 0.76 -1.45
N LEU A 45 -35.47 1.64 -2.21
CA LEU A 45 -36.12 2.85 -2.71
C LEU A 45 -37.28 2.58 -3.67
N PHE A 46 -37.14 1.57 -4.54
CA PHE A 46 -38.13 1.30 -5.58
C PHE A 46 -39.15 0.20 -5.21
N PHE A 47 -38.87 -0.62 -4.19
CA PHE A 47 -39.67 -1.79 -3.85
C PHE A 47 -39.98 -1.93 -2.35
N SER A 48 -39.76 -0.90 -1.52
CA SER A 48 -40.01 -0.92 -0.07
C SER A 48 -41.41 -1.40 0.31
N GLU A 49 -42.45 -0.99 -0.43
CA GLU A 49 -43.85 -1.34 -0.15
C GLU A 49 -44.13 -2.85 -0.28
N ARG A 50 -43.26 -3.58 -1.00
CA ARG A 50 -43.41 -5.02 -1.24
C ARG A 50 -42.53 -5.86 -0.32
N MET A 51 -41.69 -5.24 0.51
CA MET A 51 -40.72 -5.94 1.35
C MET A 51 -41.31 -6.34 2.69
N SER A 52 -41.06 -7.58 3.09
CA SER A 52 -41.29 -8.02 4.47
C SER A 52 -40.27 -7.38 5.42
N LEU A 53 -40.56 -7.39 6.74
CA LEU A 53 -39.59 -6.97 7.76
C LEU A 53 -38.25 -7.72 7.62
N PHE A 54 -38.30 -8.99 7.19
CA PHE A 54 -37.12 -9.80 6.94
C PHE A 54 -36.35 -9.34 5.69
N GLY A 55 -37.04 -8.89 4.64
CA GLY A 55 -36.44 -8.28 3.45
C GLY A 55 -35.53 -7.09 3.78
N TYR A 56 -35.85 -6.31 4.82
CA TYR A 56 -34.98 -5.23 5.30
C TYR A 56 -33.72 -5.72 6.04
N ALA A 57 -33.73 -6.93 6.62
CA ALA A 57 -32.57 -7.49 7.31
C ALA A 57 -31.57 -8.15 6.34
N VAL A 58 -32.04 -8.63 5.19
CA VAL A 58 -31.25 -9.36 4.18
C VAL A 58 -30.00 -8.59 3.72
N PRO A 59 -30.03 -7.27 3.42
CA PRO A 59 -28.83 -6.50 3.08
C PRO A 59 -27.74 -6.57 4.15
N PHE A 60 -28.13 -6.45 5.42
CA PHE A 60 -27.17 -6.48 6.53
C PHE A 60 -26.52 -7.85 6.68
N ILE A 61 -27.32 -8.92 6.57
CA ILE A 61 -26.82 -10.30 6.62
C ILE A 61 -25.87 -10.56 5.44
N ALA A 62 -26.24 -10.17 4.22
CA ALA A 62 -25.42 -10.36 3.03
C ALA A 62 -24.09 -9.59 3.12
N LEU A 63 -24.12 -8.33 3.57
CA LEU A 63 -22.91 -7.52 3.76
C LEU A 63 -21.98 -8.11 4.84
N LEU A 64 -22.57 -8.64 5.93
CA LEU A 64 -21.81 -9.35 6.96
C LEU A 64 -21.12 -10.58 6.37
N VAL A 65 -21.84 -11.40 5.60
CA VAL A 65 -21.30 -12.60 4.94
C VAL A 65 -20.19 -12.24 3.97
N ILE A 66 -20.38 -11.20 3.13
CA ILE A 66 -19.35 -10.70 2.21
C ILE A 66 -18.11 -10.25 2.98
N GLY A 67 -18.29 -9.51 4.08
CA GLY A 67 -17.19 -9.02 4.91
C GLY A 67 -16.40 -10.17 5.57
N VAL A 68 -17.09 -11.12 6.20
CA VAL A 68 -16.47 -12.27 6.87
C VAL A 68 -15.75 -13.18 5.86
N PHE A 69 -16.43 -13.53 4.77
CA PHE A 69 -15.85 -14.36 3.72
C PHE A 69 -14.66 -13.66 3.05
N GLY A 70 -14.82 -12.38 2.70
CA GLY A 70 -13.77 -11.59 2.09
C GLY A 70 -12.54 -11.45 2.98
N TYR A 71 -12.73 -11.23 4.28
CA TYR A 71 -11.63 -11.24 5.26
C TYR A 71 -10.95 -12.61 5.34
N GLY A 72 -11.73 -13.70 5.40
CA GLY A 72 -11.19 -15.06 5.45
C GLY A 72 -10.33 -15.40 4.24
N VAL A 73 -10.81 -15.09 3.03
CA VAL A 73 -10.05 -15.31 1.79
C VAL A 73 -8.81 -14.42 1.76
N TRP A 74 -8.94 -13.13 2.11
CA TRP A 74 -7.80 -12.20 2.16
C TRP A 74 -6.72 -12.67 3.14
N ALA A 75 -7.12 -13.11 4.33
CA ALA A 75 -6.20 -13.64 5.35
C ALA A 75 -5.49 -14.91 4.87
N ALA A 76 -6.18 -15.79 4.13
CA ALA A 76 -5.60 -17.01 3.59
C ALA A 76 -4.56 -16.73 2.49
N VAL A 77 -4.72 -15.68 1.69
CA VAL A 77 -3.82 -15.38 0.55
C VAL A 77 -2.79 -14.29 0.83
N ARG A 78 -2.85 -13.62 1.99
CA ARG A 78 -1.89 -12.55 2.34
C ARG A 78 -0.46 -13.07 2.50
N GLY A 79 -0.29 -14.33 2.90
CA GLY A 79 1.02 -14.88 3.26
C GLY A 79 1.61 -14.20 4.50
N ARG A 80 2.85 -14.55 4.87
CA ARG A 80 3.61 -13.81 5.87
C ARG A 80 4.54 -12.84 5.15
N ASP A 81 4.57 -11.57 5.59
CA ASP A 81 5.44 -10.53 5.04
C ASP A 81 6.96 -10.89 5.13
N SER A 82 7.32 -11.93 5.89
CA SER A 82 8.68 -12.46 6.02
C SER A 82 9.18 -13.24 4.82
N ASP A 83 8.31 -13.82 4.00
CA ASP A 83 8.69 -14.95 3.14
C ASP A 83 9.34 -14.49 1.82
N THR A 84 9.20 -13.21 1.46
CA THR A 84 9.81 -12.62 0.26
C THR A 84 10.64 -11.37 0.54
N SER A 85 10.74 -10.95 1.80
CA SER A 85 11.33 -9.65 2.12
C SER A 85 12.84 -9.73 2.32
N ILE A 86 13.56 -8.92 1.56
CA ILE A 86 15.03 -8.87 1.55
C ILE A 86 15.50 -7.90 2.65
N PRO A 87 16.43 -8.31 3.53
CA PRO A 87 17.06 -7.39 4.46
C PRO A 87 17.90 -6.34 3.71
N VAL A 88 17.68 -5.07 4.01
CA VAL A 88 18.38 -3.96 3.36
C VAL A 88 18.85 -2.92 4.37
N VAL A 89 19.91 -2.18 4.04
CA VAL A 89 20.37 -1.02 4.81
C VAL A 89 20.09 0.22 4.00
N ALA A 90 19.42 1.20 4.61
CA ALA A 90 19.09 2.46 3.96
C ALA A 90 19.81 3.62 4.62
N LYS A 91 20.17 4.61 3.80
CA LYS A 91 20.77 5.88 4.20
C LYS A 91 19.93 7.01 3.68
N VAL A 92 19.54 7.92 4.56
CA VAL A 92 18.75 9.11 4.21
C VAL A 92 19.59 10.08 3.38
N LEU A 93 19.03 10.51 2.26
CA LEU A 93 19.62 11.53 1.39
C LEU A 93 19.15 12.92 1.82
N GLY A 94 20.03 13.91 1.69
CA GLY A 94 19.63 15.31 1.77
C GLY A 94 18.81 15.69 0.54
N THR A 95 17.73 16.44 0.73
CA THR A 95 16.91 17.02 -0.34
C THR A 95 16.75 18.52 -0.14
N THR A 96 16.51 19.25 -1.23
CA THR A 96 16.16 20.67 -1.21
C THR A 96 14.66 20.91 -1.04
N GLU A 97 13.85 19.85 -1.14
CA GLU A 97 12.39 19.92 -0.96
C GLU A 97 12.03 20.20 0.50
N SER A 98 11.13 21.15 0.72
CA SER A 98 10.68 21.55 2.04
C SER A 98 9.91 20.42 2.73
N GLU A 99 9.87 20.43 4.07
CA GLU A 99 9.04 19.47 4.83
C GLU A 99 7.56 19.56 4.44
N ALA A 100 7.07 20.75 4.09
CA ALA A 100 5.69 20.97 3.66
C ALA A 100 5.37 20.26 2.34
N GLU A 101 6.31 20.27 1.38
CA GLU A 101 6.16 19.57 0.09
C GLU A 101 6.25 18.04 0.25
N ARG A 102 7.00 17.57 1.24
CA ARG A 102 7.19 16.14 1.52
C ARG A 102 6.17 15.56 2.50
N ARG A 103 5.25 16.38 3.01
CA ARG A 103 4.24 15.95 3.96
C ARG A 103 3.07 15.27 3.25
N THR A 104 2.71 14.08 3.70
CA THR A 104 1.54 13.35 3.20
C THR A 104 0.25 13.92 3.80
N ARG A 105 -0.91 13.54 3.25
CA ARG A 105 -2.23 13.91 3.82
C ARG A 105 -2.44 13.41 5.24
N THR A 106 -1.77 12.31 5.62
CA THR A 106 -1.81 11.73 6.97
C THR A 106 -0.86 12.45 7.94
N GLY A 107 -0.08 13.41 7.47
CA GLY A 107 0.86 14.18 8.28
C GLY A 107 2.25 13.56 8.39
N ASP A 108 2.51 12.46 7.69
CA ASP A 108 3.82 11.79 7.63
C ASP A 108 4.79 12.54 6.72
N ILE A 109 6.09 12.33 6.89
CA ILE A 109 7.12 12.98 6.07
C ILE A 109 7.83 11.95 5.20
N VAL A 110 7.83 12.18 3.88
CA VAL A 110 8.52 11.34 2.91
C VAL A 110 10.00 11.73 2.88
N CYS A 111 10.89 10.76 3.12
CA CYS A 111 12.33 10.96 3.13
C CYS A 111 12.97 10.15 2.00
N PRO A 112 13.80 10.76 1.14
CA PRO A 112 14.51 10.03 0.10
C PRO A 112 15.66 9.23 0.72
N VAL A 113 15.83 7.99 0.27
CA VAL A 113 16.87 7.09 0.76
C VAL A 113 17.63 6.43 -0.39
N VAL A 114 18.91 6.14 -0.14
CA VAL A 114 19.64 5.12 -0.88
C VAL A 114 19.62 3.85 -0.08
N VAL A 115 19.33 2.75 -0.75
CA VAL A 115 19.19 1.43 -0.17
C VAL A 115 20.25 0.52 -0.77
N ARG A 116 20.90 -0.26 0.09
CA ARG A 116 21.72 -1.39 -0.29
C ARG A 116 21.12 -2.66 0.29
N PRO A 117 20.64 -3.57 -0.56
CA PRO A 117 20.27 -4.90 -0.09
C PRO A 117 21.52 -5.68 0.34
N LEU A 118 21.36 -6.64 1.25
CA LEU A 118 22.46 -7.56 1.57
C LEU A 118 22.87 -8.39 0.34
N ASP A 119 21.90 -8.69 -0.53
CA ASP A 119 22.08 -9.35 -1.81
C ASP A 119 21.39 -8.55 -2.93
N GLY A 120 22.17 -8.05 -3.90
CA GLY A 120 21.68 -7.28 -5.04
C GLY A 120 22.37 -5.93 -5.24
N ALA A 121 21.79 -5.11 -6.13
CA ALA A 121 22.32 -3.80 -6.49
C ALA A 121 21.71 -2.67 -5.64
N ASP A 122 22.48 -1.60 -5.44
CA ASP A 122 22.00 -0.39 -4.78
C ASP A 122 20.85 0.25 -5.58
N PHE A 123 19.89 0.84 -4.86
CA PHE A 123 18.78 1.58 -5.47
C PHE A 123 18.35 2.80 -4.64
N ARG A 124 17.58 3.69 -5.26
CA ARG A 124 16.91 4.80 -4.58
C ARG A 124 15.44 4.48 -4.37
N SER A 125 14.96 4.83 -3.18
CA SER A 125 13.54 4.80 -2.85
C SER A 125 13.19 5.90 -1.85
N VAL A 126 11.96 5.90 -1.37
CA VAL A 126 11.48 6.76 -0.29
C VAL A 126 11.06 5.90 0.90
N ILE A 127 11.23 6.46 2.09
CA ILE A 127 10.62 5.95 3.31
C ILE A 127 9.64 6.99 3.84
N VAL A 128 8.64 6.52 4.56
CA VAL A 128 7.69 7.38 5.25
C VAL A 128 8.07 7.40 6.72
N SER A 129 8.47 8.57 7.22
CA SER A 129 8.62 8.80 8.65
C SER A 129 7.23 9.01 9.22
N SER A 130 6.68 7.95 9.82
CA SER A 130 5.41 8.01 10.55
C SER A 130 5.67 8.17 12.04
N SER A 131 4.96 9.08 12.71
CA SER A 131 4.96 9.09 14.17
C SER A 131 3.97 8.05 14.68
N GLY A 132 4.49 7.00 15.33
CA GLY A 132 3.66 6.01 16.03
C GLY A 132 3.00 6.57 17.31
N SER A 133 3.20 7.85 17.64
CA SER A 133 2.70 8.50 18.85
C SER A 133 1.95 9.79 18.51
N LYS A 134 1.30 10.43 19.49
CA LYS A 134 0.65 11.74 19.33
C LYS A 134 1.61 12.88 18.94
N GLU A 135 2.92 12.62 18.85
CA GLU A 135 3.89 13.59 18.32
C GLU A 135 3.77 13.74 16.81
N PRO A 136 4.08 14.92 16.24
CA PRO A 136 4.19 15.08 14.80
C PRO A 136 5.34 14.24 14.24
N ALA A 137 5.15 13.69 13.03
CA ALA A 137 6.24 13.06 12.28
C ALA A 137 7.42 14.03 12.14
N LYS A 138 8.62 13.53 12.45
CA LYS A 138 9.87 14.28 12.37
C LYS A 138 10.61 13.90 11.09
N ASP A 139 11.19 14.89 10.45
CA ASP A 139 12.06 14.66 9.30
C ASP A 139 13.33 13.93 9.76
N LEU A 140 13.80 13.00 8.95
CA LEU A 140 14.98 12.20 9.30
C LEU A 140 16.23 12.95 8.85
N ALA A 141 17.21 13.07 9.75
CA ALA A 141 18.43 13.79 9.45
C ALA A 141 19.17 13.15 8.24
N PRO A 142 19.66 13.94 7.28
CA PRO A 142 20.47 13.43 6.18
C PRO A 142 21.68 12.63 6.70
N GLY A 143 21.93 11.47 6.09
CA GLY A 143 22.99 10.56 6.52
C GLY A 143 22.58 9.58 7.62
N THR A 144 21.35 9.67 8.17
CA THR A 144 20.81 8.64 9.08
C THR A 144 20.83 7.28 8.38
N ILE A 145 21.39 6.27 9.05
CA ILE A 145 21.48 4.89 8.56
C ILE A 145 20.50 4.03 9.35
N MET A 146 19.73 3.20 8.66
CA MET A 146 18.71 2.35 9.26
C MET A 146 18.66 0.97 8.61
N ALA A 147 18.31 -0.03 9.40
CA ALA A 147 17.98 -1.36 8.92
C ALA A 147 16.50 -1.39 8.51
N LEU A 148 16.24 -1.82 7.29
CA LEU A 148 14.91 -1.97 6.74
C LEU A 148 14.79 -3.35 6.10
N ARG A 149 13.58 -3.70 5.66
CA ARG A 149 13.36 -4.79 4.73
C ARG A 149 12.68 -4.24 3.49
N GLN A 150 13.17 -4.65 2.33
CA GLN A 150 12.46 -4.48 1.08
C GLN A 150 11.35 -5.52 1.05
N VAL A 151 10.10 -5.08 0.91
CA VAL A 151 8.93 -5.96 0.98
C VAL A 151 8.97 -7.02 -0.14
N GLU A 152 9.42 -6.61 -1.32
CA GLU A 152 9.51 -7.48 -2.50
C GLU A 152 10.71 -7.09 -3.37
N PRO A 153 11.47 -8.08 -3.90
CA PRO A 153 12.60 -7.81 -4.76
C PRO A 153 12.20 -6.97 -5.98
N GLY A 154 12.99 -5.95 -6.30
CA GLY A 154 12.76 -5.09 -7.47
C GLY A 154 11.70 -3.99 -7.29
N ILE A 155 11.08 -3.88 -6.11
CA ILE A 155 10.13 -2.81 -5.76
C ILE A 155 10.72 -1.92 -4.67
N GLY A 156 10.52 -0.60 -4.78
CA GLY A 156 11.02 0.38 -3.82
C GLY A 156 10.34 0.36 -2.44
N ASP A 157 9.41 -0.55 -2.17
CA ASP A 157 8.65 -0.55 -0.92
C ASP A 157 9.51 -1.07 0.24
N LEU A 158 9.64 -0.26 1.29
CA LEU A 158 10.50 -0.52 2.44
C LEU A 158 9.67 -0.51 3.73
N VAL A 159 10.00 -1.43 4.63
CA VAL A 159 9.40 -1.51 5.97
C VAL A 159 10.50 -1.56 7.04
N VAL A 160 10.23 -0.93 8.18
CA VAL A 160 11.13 -0.97 9.34
C VAL A 160 11.13 -2.37 9.92
N ALA A 161 12.32 -2.90 10.20
CA ALA A 161 12.49 -4.21 10.80
C ALA A 161 13.66 -4.20 11.80
N PRO A 162 13.68 -5.11 12.78
CA PRO A 162 14.85 -5.32 13.62
C PRO A 162 16.08 -5.66 12.78
N ALA A 163 17.22 -5.04 13.10
CA ALA A 163 18.47 -5.26 12.38
C ALA A 163 19.05 -6.64 12.67
N THR A 164 19.36 -7.42 11.62
CA THR A 164 20.18 -8.62 11.71
C THR A 164 21.65 -8.26 11.94
N ASP A 165 22.48 -9.22 12.37
CA ASP A 165 23.90 -8.97 12.62
C ASP A 165 24.65 -8.52 11.34
N GLU A 166 24.34 -9.13 10.20
CA GLU A 166 24.89 -8.72 8.90
C GLU A 166 24.50 -7.28 8.51
N GLN A 167 23.27 -6.87 8.81
CA GLN A 167 22.83 -5.49 8.60
C GLN A 167 23.59 -4.53 9.51
N ARG A 168 23.81 -4.90 10.79
CA ARG A 168 24.58 -4.07 11.73
C ARG A 168 26.01 -3.86 11.25
N ASP A 169 26.67 -4.92 10.78
CA ASP A 169 28.02 -4.83 10.21
C ASP A 169 28.08 -3.93 8.97
N LEU A 170 27.05 -3.98 8.12
CA LEU A 170 26.96 -3.10 6.96
C LEU A 170 26.71 -1.65 7.37
N MET A 171 25.84 -1.42 8.35
CA MET A 171 25.56 -0.10 8.92
C MET A 171 26.83 0.53 9.51
N GLU A 172 27.62 -0.24 10.26
CA GLU A 172 28.90 0.23 10.81
C GLU A 172 29.92 0.59 9.72
N ARG A 173 30.02 -0.25 8.68
CA ARG A 173 30.89 0.01 7.53
C ARG A 173 30.50 1.31 6.81
N TRP A 174 29.21 1.57 6.66
CA TRP A 174 28.69 2.80 6.07
C TRP A 174 28.91 4.03 6.95
N ALA A 175 28.79 3.88 8.26
CA ALA A 175 29.09 4.94 9.21
C ALA A 175 30.57 5.34 9.15
N LYS A 176 31.47 4.35 9.05
CA LYS A 176 32.93 4.57 8.94
C LYS A 176 33.35 5.10 7.56
N ASN A 177 32.70 4.62 6.49
CA ASN A 177 33.03 4.99 5.11
C ASN A 177 31.79 5.39 4.28
N PRO A 178 31.30 6.63 4.44
CA PRO A 178 30.05 7.06 3.79
C PRO A 178 30.08 7.09 2.26
N LYS A 179 31.29 7.05 1.66
CA LYS A 179 31.52 7.06 0.21
C LYS A 179 31.36 5.68 -0.44
N LEU A 180 31.18 4.61 0.34
CA LEU A 180 30.97 3.25 -0.17
C LEU A 180 29.66 3.08 -0.96
N VAL A 181 28.77 4.07 -0.90
CA VAL A 181 27.43 4.04 -1.48
C VAL A 181 27.31 5.19 -2.46
N SER A 182 26.91 4.88 -3.69
CA SER A 182 26.60 5.93 -4.65
C SER A 182 25.36 6.68 -4.17
N ASN A 183 25.36 8.01 -4.31
CA ASN A 183 24.14 8.81 -4.10
C ASN A 183 23.22 8.81 -5.33
N ARG A 184 23.63 8.19 -6.44
CA ARG A 184 22.90 8.15 -7.72
C ARG A 184 22.61 6.74 -8.26
N PRO A 185 22.17 5.76 -7.44
CA PRO A 185 21.77 4.48 -8.00
C PRO A 185 20.43 4.58 -8.75
N PRO A 186 20.05 3.55 -9.52
CA PRO A 186 18.76 3.48 -10.19
C PRO A 186 17.60 3.66 -9.21
N ILE A 187 16.49 4.22 -9.68
CA ILE A 187 15.26 4.35 -8.90
C ILE A 187 14.46 3.08 -9.12
N LEU A 188 14.04 2.41 -8.04
CA LEU A 188 13.07 1.33 -8.15
C LEU A 188 11.65 1.90 -8.07
N PRO A 189 10.70 1.33 -8.84
CA PRO A 189 9.33 1.79 -8.81
C PRO A 189 8.66 1.40 -7.49
N GLY A 190 7.74 2.25 -7.01
CA GLY A 190 6.87 1.90 -5.88
C GLY A 190 5.67 1.07 -6.33
N ARG A 191 4.89 0.57 -5.37
CA ARG A 191 3.60 -0.08 -5.65
C ARG A 191 2.44 0.91 -5.51
N ARG A 192 1.44 0.76 -6.38
CA ARG A 192 0.14 1.44 -6.23
C ARG A 192 -0.64 0.94 -5.02
N GLY A 193 -1.58 1.72 -4.52
CA GLY A 193 -2.55 1.20 -3.55
C GLY A 193 -3.41 0.07 -4.12
N PRO A 194 -3.85 -0.92 -3.32
CA PRO A 194 -4.64 -2.06 -3.79
C PRO A 194 -5.99 -1.65 -4.43
N LEU A 195 -6.54 -0.51 -4.00
CA LEU A 195 -7.79 0.07 -4.49
C LEU A 195 -7.61 1.08 -5.63
N GLU A 196 -6.39 1.33 -6.08
CA GLU A 196 -6.18 2.16 -7.26
C GLU A 196 -6.74 1.47 -8.51
N ARG A 197 -7.50 2.22 -9.31
CA ARG A 197 -8.15 1.73 -10.54
C ARG A 197 -7.23 1.80 -11.75
N ARG A 198 -5.92 1.66 -11.54
CA ARG A 198 -4.91 1.68 -12.60
C ARG A 198 -3.97 0.49 -12.40
N PRO A 199 -3.66 -0.27 -13.45
CA PRO A 199 -4.08 -0.13 -14.85
C PRO A 199 -5.56 -0.50 -15.09
N PHE A 200 -6.00 -0.46 -16.35
CA PHE A 200 -7.39 -0.74 -16.73
C PHE A 200 -7.91 -2.09 -16.21
N ALA A 201 -7.07 -3.12 -16.14
CA ALA A 201 -7.44 -4.42 -15.55
C ALA A 201 -7.91 -4.29 -14.10
N SER A 202 -7.23 -3.48 -13.28
CA SER A 202 -7.64 -3.18 -11.90
C SER A 202 -8.98 -2.46 -11.85
N ALA A 203 -9.23 -1.52 -12.76
CA ALA A 203 -10.54 -0.87 -12.87
C ALA A 203 -11.63 -1.90 -13.21
N LEU A 204 -11.36 -2.79 -14.16
CA LEU A 204 -12.30 -3.81 -14.60
C LEU A 204 -12.68 -4.76 -13.45
N GLU A 205 -11.70 -5.26 -12.68
CA GLU A 205 -11.96 -6.10 -11.50
C GLU A 205 -12.88 -5.39 -10.49
N PHE A 206 -12.64 -4.11 -10.22
CA PHE A 206 -13.45 -3.33 -9.28
C PHE A 206 -14.87 -3.08 -9.81
N TYR A 207 -15.02 -2.63 -11.05
CA TYR A 207 -16.34 -2.30 -11.60
C TYR A 207 -17.18 -3.54 -11.91
N LEU A 208 -16.56 -4.64 -12.34
CA LEU A 208 -17.27 -5.91 -12.51
C LEU A 208 -17.77 -6.47 -11.18
N SER A 209 -16.95 -6.45 -10.14
CA SER A 209 -17.36 -6.89 -8.80
C SER A 209 -18.43 -5.98 -8.19
N LEU A 210 -18.36 -4.67 -8.44
CA LEU A 210 -19.42 -3.72 -8.06
C LEU A 210 -20.74 -4.04 -8.76
N SER A 211 -20.74 -4.21 -10.08
CA SER A 211 -21.95 -4.57 -10.82
C SER A 211 -22.51 -5.92 -10.40
N ALA A 212 -21.64 -6.91 -10.15
CA ALA A 212 -22.05 -8.22 -9.65
C ALA A 212 -22.70 -8.13 -8.25
N GLY A 213 -22.13 -7.34 -7.34
CA GLY A 213 -22.70 -7.12 -6.01
C GLY A 213 -24.06 -6.42 -6.07
N ALA A 214 -24.18 -5.40 -6.92
CA ALA A 214 -25.44 -4.70 -7.12
C ALA A 214 -26.53 -5.62 -7.69
N GLY A 215 -26.19 -6.42 -8.70
CA GLY A 215 -27.10 -7.40 -9.30
C GLY A 215 -27.50 -8.51 -8.33
N LEU A 216 -26.55 -9.02 -7.54
CA LEU A 216 -26.79 -10.05 -6.53
C LEU A 216 -27.78 -9.57 -5.47
N MET A 217 -27.55 -8.37 -4.91
CA MET A 217 -28.46 -7.84 -3.89
C MET A 217 -29.83 -7.49 -4.47
N PHE A 218 -29.86 -6.89 -5.66
CA PHE A 218 -31.13 -6.62 -6.34
C PHE A 218 -31.93 -7.91 -6.52
N GLY A 219 -31.29 -8.98 -7.01
CA GLY A 219 -31.92 -10.28 -7.22
C GLY A 219 -32.38 -10.94 -5.92
N LEU A 220 -31.52 -11.00 -4.90
CA LEU A 220 -31.88 -11.59 -3.60
C LEU A 220 -33.12 -10.94 -2.98
N LEU A 221 -33.21 -9.61 -3.08
CA LEU A 221 -34.30 -8.84 -2.51
C LEU A 221 -35.62 -8.94 -3.28
N GLN A 222 -35.64 -9.51 -4.50
CA GLN A 222 -36.89 -9.82 -5.19
C GLN A 222 -37.63 -11.03 -4.58
N PHE A 223 -36.96 -11.82 -3.74
CA PHE A 223 -37.49 -13.07 -3.19
C PHE A 223 -37.95 -12.99 -1.72
N VAL A 224 -37.90 -11.81 -1.09
CA VAL A 224 -38.09 -11.62 0.38
C VAL A 224 -38.83 -10.35 0.75
#